data_AF-A0A2Z5X3R4-F1
#
_entry.id   AF-A0A2Z5X3R4-F1
#
_cell.length_a   1.000
_cell.length_b   1.000
_cell.length_c   1.000
_cell.angle_alpha   90.00
_cell.angle_beta   90.00
_cell.angle_gamma   90.00
#
_symmetry.space_group_name_H-M   'P 1'
#
loop_
_entity.id
_entity.type
_entity.pdbx_description
1 polymer ?
#
loop_
_entity_poly.entity_id
_entity_poly.type
_entity_poly.pdbx_seq_one_letter_code
_entity_poly.pdbx_strand_id
1 'polypeptide(L)'
;MLTVNAIIISTIILDVGIQAVIIDRIFRAKQGNKRREEVEEENLTRYESNTSSDQPKGWEFKILRTSSGGFRSRKVLNRVCAEEAQAGWILLEKLDDHRLRFRRPIIARDRDNQCKIDPYRTRYGISEMVETWTTIIVLLIIMSGAAVLGFTAMNRFFGDWQTRAVQSAPRTGDNNANAIRQPPSPSAKPNN
;
A
#
# COMPACT_ATOMS: atom_id res chain seq x y z
N MET A 1 11.52 33.61 -7.03
CA MET A 1 11.00 32.72 -5.97
C MET A 1 9.63 32.15 -6.34
N LEU A 2 8.60 32.96 -6.67
CA LEU A 2 7.29 32.45 -7.09
C LEU A 2 7.31 31.57 -8.36
N THR A 3 8.13 31.92 -9.35
CA THR A 3 8.19 31.22 -10.64
C THR A 3 8.77 29.81 -10.54
N VAL A 4 9.78 29.61 -9.70
CA VAL A 4 10.42 28.30 -9.49
C VAL A 4 9.48 27.36 -8.74
N ASN A 5 8.78 27.85 -7.71
CA ASN A 5 7.79 27.06 -6.97
C ASN A 5 6.61 26.65 -7.87
N ALA A 6 6.15 27.52 -8.76
CA ALA A 6 5.09 27.19 -9.72
C ALA A 6 5.50 26.08 -10.71
N ILE A 7 6.77 26.08 -11.16
CA ILE A 7 7.31 25.05 -12.06
C ILE A 7 7.46 23.71 -11.32
N ILE A 8 7.91 23.73 -10.06
CA ILE A 8 8.02 22.52 -9.24
C ILE A 8 6.63 21.94 -8.94
N ILE A 9 5.64 22.77 -8.61
CA ILE A 9 4.28 22.31 -8.33
C ILE A 9 3.62 21.76 -9.60
N SER A 10 3.79 22.40 -10.76
CA SER A 10 3.20 21.92 -12.02
C SER A 10 3.79 20.59 -12.47
N THR A 11 5.10 20.38 -12.27
CA THR A 11 5.76 19.11 -12.60
C THR A 11 5.31 17.97 -11.68
N ILE A 12 5.10 18.23 -10.39
CA ILE A 12 4.56 17.23 -9.45
C ILE A 12 3.11 16.86 -9.79
N ILE A 13 2.26 17.84 -10.12
CA ILE A 13 0.84 17.58 -10.45
C ILE A 13 0.72 16.74 -11.73
N LEU A 14 1.55 17.02 -12.75
CA LEU A 14 1.51 16.29 -14.01
C LEU A 14 1.97 14.83 -13.85
N ASP A 15 2.99 14.58 -13.02
CA ASP A 15 3.48 13.22 -12.72
C ASP A 15 2.46 12.39 -11.95
N VAL A 16 1.81 12.97 -10.93
CA VAL A 16 0.78 12.27 -10.14
C VAL A 16 -0.44 11.93 -11.00
N GLY A 17 -0.85 12.81 -11.92
CA GLY A 17 -1.95 12.55 -12.84
C GLY A 17 -1.69 11.37 -13.78
N ILE A 18 -0.47 11.28 -14.33
CA ILE A 18 -0.08 10.18 -15.22
C ILE A 18 -0.01 8.86 -14.44
N GLN A 19 0.56 8.87 -13.24
CA GLN A 19 0.62 7.68 -12.38
C GLN A 19 -0.79 7.18 -12.02
N ALA A 20 -1.73 8.07 -11.71
CA ALA A 20 -3.10 7.69 -11.39
C ALA A 20 -3.82 6.97 -12.55
N VAL A 21 -3.65 7.44 -13.79
CA VAL A 21 -4.27 6.81 -14.98
C VAL A 21 -3.67 5.44 -15.26
N ILE A 22 -2.35 5.29 -15.12
CA ILE A 22 -1.67 4.00 -15.32
C ILE A 22 -2.13 2.99 -14.28
N ILE A 23 -2.19 3.39 -13.00
CA ILE A 23 -2.65 2.53 -11.90
C ILE A 23 -4.11 2.11 -12.13
N ASP A 24 -5.00 3.05 -12.46
CA ASP A 24 -6.42 2.74 -12.74
C ASP A 24 -6.56 1.75 -13.92
N ARG A 25 -5.79 1.94 -15.00
CA ARG A 25 -5.83 1.04 -16.16
C ARG A 25 -5.36 -0.38 -15.82
N ILE A 26 -4.26 -0.51 -15.06
CA ILE A 26 -3.74 -1.80 -14.62
C ILE A 26 -4.73 -2.49 -13.67
N PHE A 27 -5.31 -1.73 -12.74
CA PHE A 27 -6.28 -2.25 -11.79
C PHE A 27 -7.55 -2.75 -12.48
N ARG A 28 -8.09 -1.98 -13.43
CA ARG A 28 -9.25 -2.40 -14.25
C ARG A 28 -8.96 -3.63 -15.09
N ALA A 29 -7.78 -3.70 -15.72
CA ALA A 29 -7.39 -4.86 -16.53
C ALA A 29 -7.29 -6.15 -15.68
N LYS A 30 -6.71 -6.06 -14.47
CA LYS A 30 -6.63 -7.19 -13.53
C LYS A 30 -8.01 -7.65 -13.05
N GLN A 31 -8.92 -6.73 -12.72
CA GLN A 31 -10.26 -7.08 -12.26
C GLN A 31 -11.12 -7.72 -13.36
N GLY A 32 -11.01 -7.23 -14.60
CA GLY A 32 -11.81 -7.70 -15.73
C GLY A 32 -11.50 -9.14 -16.14
N ASN A 33 -10.21 -9.49 -16.27
CA ASN A 33 -9.79 -10.84 -16.66
C ASN A 33 -10.18 -11.88 -15.61
N LYS A 34 -9.90 -11.60 -14.34
CA LYS A 34 -10.20 -12.54 -13.26
C LYS A 34 -11.70 -12.83 -13.14
N ARG A 35 -12.55 -11.81 -13.29
CA ARG A 35 -14.00 -12.01 -13.28
C ARG A 35 -14.47 -12.83 -14.48
N ARG A 36 -13.86 -12.66 -15.66
CA ARG A 36 -14.19 -13.44 -16.85
C ARG A 36 -13.76 -14.89 -16.70
N GLU A 37 -12.54 -15.13 -16.23
CA GLU A 37 -12.02 -16.47 -15.91
C GLU A 37 -12.94 -17.17 -14.89
N GLU A 38 -13.35 -16.48 -13.83
CA GLU A 38 -14.29 -17.01 -12.84
C GLU A 38 -15.65 -17.41 -13.47
N VAL A 39 -16.19 -16.59 -14.38
CA VAL A 39 -17.48 -16.86 -15.05
C VAL A 39 -17.37 -18.01 -16.06
N GLU A 40 -16.26 -18.09 -16.80
CA GLU A 40 -16.00 -19.18 -17.74
C GLU A 40 -15.86 -20.52 -17.00
N GLU A 41 -15.12 -20.55 -15.89
CA GLU A 41 -14.99 -21.73 -15.04
C GLU A 41 -16.32 -22.12 -14.35
N GLU A 42 -17.14 -21.15 -13.97
CA GLU A 42 -18.48 -21.39 -13.43
C GLU A 42 -19.40 -22.06 -14.45
N ASN A 43 -19.34 -21.64 -15.71
CA ASN A 43 -20.12 -22.28 -16.77
C ASN A 43 -19.67 -23.73 -17.00
N LEU A 44 -18.37 -24.03 -16.89
CA LEU A 44 -17.83 -25.38 -17.10
C LEU A 44 -18.09 -26.35 -15.93
N THR A 45 -18.25 -25.83 -14.71
CA THR A 45 -18.40 -26.63 -13.47
C THR A 45 -19.79 -26.58 -12.86
N ARG A 46 -20.75 -25.99 -13.57
CA ARG A 46 -22.15 -25.92 -13.16
C ARG A 46 -22.74 -27.33 -13.18
N TYR A 47 -23.14 -27.82 -12.00
CA TYR A 47 -24.18 -28.84 -11.95
C TYR A 47 -25.48 -28.18 -12.38
N GLU A 48 -26.20 -28.79 -13.32
CA GLU A 48 -27.57 -28.43 -13.72
C GLU A 48 -28.41 -28.31 -12.45
N SER A 49 -28.51 -27.10 -11.91
CA SER A 49 -29.30 -26.83 -10.72
C SER A 49 -30.75 -26.65 -11.18
N ASN A 50 -31.57 -27.63 -10.83
CA ASN A 50 -33.04 -27.56 -10.80
C ASN A 50 -33.82 -27.84 -12.11
N THR A 51 -33.16 -28.15 -13.23
CA THR A 51 -33.81 -28.45 -14.52
C THR A 51 -33.81 -29.95 -14.89
N SER A 52 -32.93 -30.73 -14.29
CA SER A 52 -32.85 -32.17 -14.51
C SER A 52 -33.67 -32.93 -13.47
N SER A 53 -34.55 -33.81 -13.94
CA SER A 53 -35.45 -34.65 -13.13
C SER A 53 -34.74 -35.68 -12.22
N ASP A 54 -33.41 -35.76 -12.30
CA ASP A 54 -32.55 -36.78 -11.67
C ASP A 54 -31.86 -36.31 -10.38
N GLN A 55 -32.06 -35.04 -9.97
CA GLN A 55 -31.42 -34.51 -8.76
C GLN A 55 -32.23 -34.88 -7.50
N PRO A 56 -31.59 -35.32 -6.41
CA PRO A 56 -32.31 -35.66 -5.17
C PRO A 56 -32.96 -34.39 -4.59
N LYS A 57 -34.27 -34.25 -4.77
CA LYS A 57 -35.12 -33.20 -4.18
C LYS A 57 -34.78 -33.07 -2.69
N GLY A 58 -34.27 -31.92 -2.26
CA GLY A 58 -33.96 -31.67 -0.84
C GLY A 58 -32.52 -31.27 -0.50
N TRP A 59 -31.63 -31.11 -1.47
CA TRP A 59 -30.23 -30.72 -1.24
C TRP A 59 -29.87 -29.39 -1.90
N GLU A 60 -29.13 -28.56 -1.17
CA GLU A 60 -28.47 -27.34 -1.63
C GLU A 60 -26.99 -27.61 -1.86
N PHE A 61 -26.39 -26.90 -2.82
CA PHE A 61 -24.97 -26.99 -3.14
C PHE A 61 -24.33 -25.61 -3.13
N LYS A 62 -23.07 -25.56 -2.72
CA LYS A 62 -22.25 -24.35 -2.87
C LYS A 62 -20.80 -24.68 -3.19
N ILE A 63 -20.13 -23.70 -3.80
CA ILE A 63 -18.69 -23.75 -4.05
C ILE A 63 -18.05 -22.65 -3.21
N LEU A 64 -17.14 -23.04 -2.32
CA LEU A 64 -16.34 -22.14 -1.51
C LEU A 64 -14.98 -21.94 -2.18
N ARG A 65 -14.56 -20.69 -2.33
CA ARG A 65 -13.35 -20.31 -3.08
C ARG A 65 -12.30 -19.63 -2.22
N THR A 66 -11.02 -19.73 -2.60
CA THR A 66 -9.92 -18.93 -2.04
C THR A 66 -9.11 -18.28 -3.15
N SER A 67 -8.58 -17.08 -2.89
CA SER A 67 -7.72 -16.36 -3.83
C SER A 67 -6.31 -16.97 -3.93
N SER A 68 -5.77 -17.54 -2.85
CA SER A 68 -4.34 -17.93 -2.75
C SER A 68 -4.07 -19.43 -2.58
N GLY A 69 -5.02 -20.30 -2.92
CA GLY A 69 -4.82 -21.75 -2.89
C GLY A 69 -4.81 -22.32 -1.46
N GLY A 70 -5.59 -21.70 -0.57
CA GLY A 70 -5.57 -21.99 0.87
C GLY A 70 -5.92 -23.45 1.21
N PHE A 71 -6.64 -24.17 0.34
CA PHE A 71 -7.07 -25.53 0.59
C PHE A 71 -6.00 -26.59 0.32
N ARG A 72 -4.82 -26.21 -0.18
CA ARG A 72 -3.65 -27.10 -0.26
C ARG A 72 -3.21 -27.57 1.13
N SER A 73 -3.35 -26.71 2.15
CA SER A 73 -3.01 -27.05 3.53
C SER A 73 -4.14 -27.82 4.20
N ARG A 74 -3.85 -29.05 4.63
CA ARG A 74 -4.82 -29.88 5.37
C ARG A 74 -5.35 -29.21 6.64
N LYS A 75 -4.54 -28.38 7.31
CA LYS A 75 -4.97 -27.62 8.50
C LYS A 75 -6.08 -26.63 8.15
N VAL A 76 -5.93 -25.91 7.05
CA VAL A 76 -6.93 -24.95 6.56
C VAL A 76 -8.17 -25.68 6.09
N LEU A 77 -8.02 -26.75 5.30
CA LEU A 77 -9.13 -27.58 4.84
C LEU A 77 -9.99 -28.08 6.02
N ASN A 78 -9.36 -28.65 7.05
CA ASN A 78 -10.08 -29.16 8.22
C ASN A 78 -10.79 -28.03 8.99
N ARG A 79 -10.14 -26.86 9.13
CA ARG A 79 -10.76 -25.69 9.76
C ARG A 79 -11.99 -25.23 8.98
N VAL A 80 -11.86 -25.11 7.66
CA VAL A 80 -12.96 -24.72 6.78
C VAL A 80 -14.11 -25.72 6.90
N CYS A 81 -13.84 -27.02 6.81
CA CYS A 81 -14.87 -28.04 6.97
C CYS A 81 -15.56 -27.96 8.34
N ALA A 82 -14.82 -27.69 9.42
CA ALA A 82 -15.40 -27.52 10.75
C ALA A 82 -16.28 -26.27 10.87
N GLU A 83 -15.86 -25.15 10.27
CA GLU A 83 -16.67 -23.92 10.22
C GLU A 83 -17.95 -24.12 9.40
N GLU A 84 -17.82 -24.73 8.22
CA GLU A 84 -18.95 -24.98 7.31
C GLU A 84 -19.93 -26.00 7.89
N ALA A 85 -19.43 -27.00 8.63
CA ALA A 85 -20.26 -27.97 9.33
C ALA A 85 -21.17 -27.33 10.40
N GLN A 86 -20.79 -26.18 10.99
CA GLN A 86 -21.66 -25.45 11.92
C GLN A 86 -22.94 -24.96 11.25
N ALA A 87 -22.86 -24.61 9.96
CA ALA A 87 -23.99 -24.21 9.12
C ALA A 87 -24.64 -25.40 8.39
N GLY A 88 -24.31 -26.63 8.78
CA GLY A 88 -24.88 -27.86 8.22
C GLY A 88 -24.32 -28.26 6.86
N TRP A 89 -23.26 -27.61 6.38
CA TRP A 89 -22.62 -27.97 5.11
C TRP A 89 -21.69 -29.16 5.28
N ILE A 90 -21.82 -30.11 4.36
CA ILE A 90 -21.04 -31.34 4.30
C ILE A 90 -20.15 -31.26 3.06
N LEU A 91 -18.84 -31.46 3.23
CA LEU A 91 -17.91 -31.48 2.10
C LEU A 91 -18.29 -32.63 1.16
N LEU A 92 -18.55 -32.30 -0.10
CA LEU A 92 -18.87 -33.28 -1.13
C LEU A 92 -17.59 -33.69 -1.87
N GLU A 93 -16.85 -32.71 -2.38
CA GLU A 93 -15.63 -32.93 -3.14
C GLU A 93 -14.69 -31.73 -3.08
N LYS A 94 -13.39 -32.00 -3.26
CA LYS A 94 -12.36 -30.99 -3.44
C LYS A 94 -12.05 -30.89 -4.94
N LEU A 95 -12.51 -29.80 -5.55
CA LEU A 95 -12.32 -29.55 -6.99
C LEU A 95 -10.84 -29.29 -7.31
N ASP A 96 -10.19 -28.45 -6.50
CA ASP A 96 -8.76 -28.14 -6.62
C ASP A 96 -8.24 -27.53 -5.29
N ASP A 97 -7.10 -26.84 -5.31
CA ASP A 97 -6.53 -26.17 -4.12
C ASP A 97 -7.21 -24.82 -3.79
N HIS A 98 -8.10 -24.34 -4.65
CA HIS A 98 -8.80 -23.06 -4.54
C HIS A 98 -10.31 -23.22 -4.31
N ARG A 99 -10.91 -24.38 -4.60
CA ARG A 99 -12.35 -24.61 -4.66
C ARG A 99 -12.74 -25.88 -3.93
N LEU A 100 -13.71 -25.76 -3.02
CA LEU A 100 -14.36 -26.88 -2.34
C LEU A 100 -15.84 -26.85 -2.64
N ARG A 101 -16.42 -28.01 -2.94
CA ARG A 101 -17.87 -28.14 -3.12
C ARG A 101 -18.48 -28.76 -1.88
N PHE A 102 -19.54 -28.13 -1.40
CA PHE A 102 -20.33 -28.59 -0.26
C PHE A 102 -21.76 -28.89 -0.68
N ARG A 103 -22.39 -29.79 0.06
CA ARG A 103 -23.83 -30.08 -0.01
C ARG A 103 -24.47 -29.92 1.37
N ARG A 104 -25.75 -29.56 1.40
CA ARG A 104 -26.51 -29.39 2.64
C ARG A 104 -27.98 -29.75 2.42
N PRO A 105 -28.68 -30.40 3.37
CA PRO A 105 -30.11 -30.63 3.23
C PRO A 105 -30.88 -29.31 3.45
N ILE A 106 -31.96 -29.08 2.69
CA ILE A 106 -32.76 -27.84 2.77
C ILE A 106 -33.31 -27.60 4.18
N ILE A 107 -33.61 -28.66 4.94
CA ILE A 107 -34.11 -28.60 6.33
C ILE A 107 -33.10 -27.92 7.28
N ALA A 108 -31.81 -27.93 6.95
CA ALA A 108 -30.80 -27.25 7.76
C ALA A 108 -30.93 -25.71 7.72
N ARG A 109 -31.64 -25.17 6.71
CA ARG A 109 -31.85 -23.73 6.52
C ARG A 109 -32.57 -23.06 7.69
N ASP A 110 -33.45 -23.80 8.38
CA ASP A 110 -34.19 -23.27 9.54
C ASP A 110 -33.26 -22.86 10.70
N ARG A 111 -32.03 -23.39 10.73
CA ARG A 111 -31.02 -23.11 11.76
C ARG A 111 -29.98 -22.08 11.33
N ASP A 112 -30.12 -21.49 10.14
CA ASP A 112 -29.18 -20.49 9.61
C ASP A 112 -29.09 -19.27 10.53
N ASN A 113 -30.21 -18.88 11.15
CA ASN A 113 -30.27 -17.75 12.09
C ASN A 113 -29.43 -17.96 13.37
N GLN A 114 -29.06 -19.20 13.69
CA GLN A 114 -28.26 -19.53 14.89
C GLN A 114 -26.76 -19.62 14.58
N CYS A 115 -26.38 -19.52 13.30
CA CYS A 115 -24.99 -19.64 12.89
C CYS A 115 -24.23 -18.34 13.12
N LYS A 116 -23.00 -18.45 13.65
CA LYS A 116 -22.08 -17.31 13.81
C LYS A 116 -21.48 -16.83 12.48
N ILE A 117 -21.52 -17.69 11.47
CA ILE A 117 -20.91 -17.49 10.15
C ILE A 117 -22.04 -17.46 9.13
N ASP A 118 -21.92 -16.59 8.14
CA ASP A 118 -22.83 -16.54 6.99
C ASP A 118 -22.84 -17.90 6.26
N PRO A 119 -23.97 -18.65 6.29
CA PRO A 119 -24.08 -19.95 5.64
C PRO A 119 -23.89 -19.91 4.13
N TYR A 120 -24.10 -18.76 3.48
CA TYR A 120 -24.04 -18.60 2.03
C TYR A 120 -22.74 -17.95 1.56
N ARG A 121 -21.73 -17.82 2.43
CA ARG A 121 -20.41 -17.31 2.01
C ARG A 121 -19.80 -18.18 0.91
N THR A 122 -19.28 -17.52 -0.11
CA THR A 122 -18.65 -18.15 -1.30
C THR A 122 -17.14 -17.95 -1.36
N ARG A 123 -16.57 -17.12 -0.48
CA ARG A 123 -15.12 -16.87 -0.39
C ARG A 123 -14.61 -17.12 1.03
N TYR A 124 -13.45 -17.75 1.13
CA TYR A 124 -12.73 -18.04 2.38
C TYR A 124 -11.34 -17.42 2.32
N GLY A 125 -10.93 -16.78 3.43
CA GLY A 125 -9.65 -16.11 3.57
C GLY A 125 -9.76 -14.59 3.63
N ILE A 126 -8.60 -13.93 3.51
CA ILE A 126 -8.50 -12.46 3.51
C ILE A 126 -9.16 -11.94 2.24
N SER A 127 -9.98 -10.89 2.34
CA SER A 127 -10.55 -10.29 1.15
C SER A 127 -9.43 -9.71 0.29
N GLU A 128 -9.51 -9.91 -1.02
CA GLU A 128 -8.54 -9.35 -1.98
C GLU A 128 -8.44 -7.82 -1.87
N MET A 129 -9.53 -7.20 -1.41
CA MET A 129 -9.58 -5.80 -1.06
C MET A 129 -8.58 -5.47 0.06
N VAL A 130 -8.61 -6.19 1.18
CA VAL A 130 -7.69 -5.95 2.30
C VAL A 130 -6.24 -6.18 1.89
N GLU A 131 -5.97 -7.23 1.14
CA GLU A 131 -4.63 -7.48 0.61
C GLU A 131 -4.14 -6.29 -0.24
N THR A 132 -4.97 -5.80 -1.16
CA THR A 132 -4.64 -4.65 -2.00
C THR A 132 -4.36 -3.39 -1.17
N TRP A 133 -5.23 -3.04 -0.21
CA TRP A 133 -5.04 -1.85 0.63
C TRP A 133 -3.78 -1.93 1.49
N THR A 134 -3.48 -3.10 2.05
CA THR A 134 -2.25 -3.26 2.86
C THR A 134 -0.99 -3.01 2.03
N THR A 135 -0.93 -3.52 0.79
CA THR A 135 0.22 -3.27 -0.10
C THR A 135 0.36 -1.78 -0.45
N ILE A 136 -0.74 -1.09 -0.72
CA ILE A 136 -0.74 0.36 -1.01
C ILE A 136 -0.23 1.15 0.19
N ILE A 137 -0.72 0.84 1.40
CA ILE A 137 -0.29 1.53 2.63
C ILE A 137 1.21 1.33 2.86
N VAL A 138 1.72 0.11 2.70
CA VAL A 138 3.16 -0.18 2.85
C VAL A 138 3.99 0.60 1.83
N LEU A 139 3.54 0.66 0.57
CA LEU A 139 4.21 1.44 -0.47
C LEU A 139 4.26 2.93 -0.11
N LEU A 140 3.15 3.49 0.35
CA LEU A 140 3.07 4.90 0.76
C LEU A 140 4.00 5.20 1.94
N ILE A 141 4.12 4.29 2.90
CA ILE A 141 5.04 4.44 4.04
C ILE A 141 6.49 4.46 3.55
N ILE A 142 6.87 3.57 2.62
CA ILE A 142 8.22 3.54 2.05
C ILE A 142 8.53 4.85 1.30
N MET A 143 7.59 5.32 0.47
CA MET A 143 7.72 6.57 -0.28
C MET A 143 7.82 7.79 0.64
N SER A 144 6.98 7.85 1.68
CA SER A 144 7.03 8.90 2.68
C SER A 144 8.35 8.90 3.45
N GLY A 145 8.83 7.71 3.86
CA GLY A 145 10.12 7.56 4.53
C GLY A 145 11.29 8.07 3.68
N ALA A 146 11.32 7.71 2.39
CA ALA A 146 12.33 8.21 1.46
C ALA A 146 12.27 9.75 1.28
N ALA A 147 11.07 10.32 1.20
CA ALA A 147 10.89 11.78 1.10
C ALA A 147 11.38 12.52 2.36
N VAL A 148 11.08 12.00 3.55
CA VAL A 148 11.53 12.58 4.82
C VAL A 148 13.06 12.49 4.95
N LEU A 149 13.65 11.35 4.58
CA LEU A 149 15.11 11.17 4.57
C LEU A 149 15.79 12.13 3.59
N GLY A 150 15.26 12.28 2.38
CA GLY A 150 15.77 13.23 1.40
C GLY A 150 15.68 14.68 1.89
N PHE A 151 14.53 15.07 2.45
CA PHE A 151 14.31 16.41 3.00
C PHE A 151 15.27 16.73 4.15
N THR A 152 15.45 15.79 5.10
CA THR A 152 16.36 15.99 6.23
C THR A 152 17.82 16.06 5.79
N ALA A 153 18.24 15.27 4.81
CA ALA A 153 19.59 15.33 4.24
C ALA A 153 19.85 16.67 3.54
N MET A 154 18.92 17.13 2.69
CA MET A 154 19.02 18.44 2.03
C MET A 154 19.04 19.59 3.05
N ASN A 155 18.18 19.56 4.06
CA ASN A 155 18.13 20.61 5.09
C ASN A 155 19.46 20.75 5.84
N ARG A 156 20.12 19.63 6.16
CA ARG A 156 21.47 19.65 6.76
C ARG A 156 22.52 20.22 5.81
N PHE A 157 22.53 19.75 4.57
CA PHE A 157 23.54 20.15 3.58
C PHE A 157 23.45 21.64 3.22
N PHE A 158 22.24 22.17 3.00
CA PHE A 158 22.05 23.58 2.66
C PHE A 158 22.13 24.52 3.86
N GLY A 159 21.84 24.06 5.08
CA GLY A 159 22.03 24.83 6.31
C GLY A 159 23.50 25.17 6.57
N ASP A 160 24.41 24.22 6.31
CA ASP A 160 25.86 24.42 6.50
C ASP A 160 26.49 25.31 5.42
N TRP A 161 25.90 25.35 4.21
CA TRP A 161 26.43 26.16 3.11
C TRP A 161 26.23 27.67 3.35
N GLN A 162 25.08 28.08 3.91
CA GLN A 162 24.81 29.50 4.17
C GLN A 162 25.71 30.09 5.28
N THR A 163 26.10 29.29 6.28
CA THR A 163 26.93 29.78 7.39
C THR A 163 28.38 30.02 6.97
N ARG A 164 28.93 29.21 6.05
CA ARG A 164 30.28 29.41 5.51
C ARG A 164 30.41 30.64 4.62
N ALA A 165 29.36 31.01 3.88
CA ALA A 165 29.40 32.18 3.00
C ALA A 165 29.47 33.53 3.74
N VAL A 166 29.00 33.59 4.99
CA VAL A 166 29.01 34.83 5.80
C VAL A 166 30.36 35.08 6.47
N GLN A 167 31.14 34.03 6.74
CA GLN A 167 32.36 34.13 7.55
C GLN A 167 33.62 34.53 6.76
N SER A 168 33.55 34.55 5.43
CA SER A 168 34.68 34.92 4.54
C SER A 168 34.71 36.39 4.11
N ALA A 169 33.88 37.27 4.69
CA ALA A 169 33.98 38.70 4.43
C ALA A 169 35.20 39.29 5.18
N PRO A 170 36.19 39.93 4.51
CA PRO A 170 37.32 40.54 5.18
C PRO A 170 36.85 41.71 6.04
N ARG A 171 37.26 41.73 7.31
CA ARG A 171 37.04 42.84 8.24
C ARG A 171 38.04 43.96 7.90
N THR A 172 37.74 44.74 6.86
CA THR A 172 38.55 45.88 6.46
C THR A 172 38.09 47.12 7.20
N GLY A 173 38.96 47.69 8.05
CA GLY A 173 38.85 49.08 8.48
C GLY A 173 38.71 49.31 9.98
N ASP A 174 39.77 49.03 10.75
CA ASP A 174 40.00 49.77 11.99
C ASP A 174 41.11 50.80 11.74
N ASN A 175 40.68 52.06 11.83
CA ASN A 175 41.36 53.24 11.33
C ASN A 175 42.41 53.77 12.31
N ASN A 176 43.47 54.32 11.71
CA ASN A 176 44.37 55.34 12.22
C ASN A 176 43.71 56.33 13.19
N ALA A 177 43.81 56.04 14.49
CA ALA A 177 43.46 56.98 15.56
C ALA A 177 44.56 57.01 16.62
N ASN A 178 45.78 57.42 16.24
CA ASN A 178 46.78 57.89 17.23
C ASN A 178 47.98 58.67 16.64
N ALA A 179 47.80 59.33 15.48
CA ALA A 179 48.88 60.08 14.84
C ALA A 179 48.61 61.59 14.82
N ILE A 180 48.40 62.23 15.98
CA ILE A 180 48.58 63.69 16.08
C ILE A 180 49.19 64.04 17.45
N ARG A 181 50.37 64.68 17.40
CA ARG A 181 50.99 65.66 18.33
C ARG A 181 52.35 65.25 18.90
N GLN A 182 53.42 65.53 18.15
CA GLN A 182 54.65 66.09 18.74
C GLN A 182 55.25 67.14 17.78
N PRO A 183 55.46 68.40 18.22
CA PRO A 183 56.21 69.40 17.46
C PRO A 183 57.74 69.24 17.66
N PRO A 184 58.58 69.75 16.73
CA PRO A 184 60.02 69.51 16.72
C PRO A 184 60.79 70.51 17.59
N SER A 185 61.87 70.05 18.24
CA SER A 185 62.92 70.92 18.81
C SER A 185 64.22 70.14 19.06
N PRO A 186 65.37 70.82 19.16
CA PRO A 186 66.51 70.53 18.30
C PRO A 186 67.72 69.92 19.00
N SER A 187 68.51 69.21 18.18
CA SER A 187 69.97 69.04 18.23
C SER A 187 70.72 69.56 19.47
N ALA A 188 71.20 68.64 20.31
CA ALA A 188 72.38 68.84 21.14
C ALA A 188 73.35 67.64 20.95
N LYS A 189 74.57 67.96 20.48
CA LYS A 189 75.75 67.09 20.31
C LYS A 189 76.55 67.01 21.66
N PRO A 190 77.70 66.30 21.72
CA PRO A 190 77.91 64.86 21.90
C PRO A 190 78.57 64.57 23.28
N ASN A 191 78.92 63.30 23.52
CA ASN A 191 79.72 62.88 24.68
C ASN A 191 81.18 63.37 24.61
N ASN A 192 81.72 63.58 25.82
CA ASN A 192 83.11 63.81 26.24
C ASN A 192 83.62 65.26 26.25
#